data_AF-A0A7Y8MHW8-F1
#
_entry.id   AF-A0A7Y8MHW8-F1
#
_cell.length_a   1.000
_cell.length_b   1.000
_cell.length_c   1.000
_cell.angle_alpha   90.00
_cell.angle_beta   90.00
_cell.angle_gamma   90.00
#
_symmetry.space_group_name_H-M   'P 1'
#
loop_
_entity.id
_entity.type
_entity.pdbx_description
1 polymer ?
#
loop_
_entity_poly.entity_id
_entity_poly.type
_entity_poly.pdbx_seq_one_letter_code
_entity_poly.pdbx_strand_id
1 'polypeptide(L)'
;AARLRAEGREEAARIRAATDRDVTIIGAEANETAERTRGIGDGERAQIFARAYGRDPEFAAFYRSMRAYEAAIPEGRQVIIPPEGEFFRYMRDKEGGGR
;
A
#
# COMPACT_ATOMS: atom_id res chain seq x y z
N ALA A 1 -46.87 -33.53 5.58
CA ALA A 1 -46.07 -33.03 4.43
C ALA A 1 -45.91 -31.50 4.40
N ALA A 2 -46.98 -30.70 4.53
CA ALA A 2 -46.87 -29.24 4.47
C ALA A 2 -46.02 -28.61 5.61
N ARG A 3 -46.15 -29.12 6.84
CA ARG A 3 -45.45 -28.63 8.03
C ARG A 3 -43.93 -28.81 7.95
N LEU A 4 -43.46 -30.00 7.56
CA LEU A 4 -42.04 -30.29 7.29
C LEU A 4 -41.43 -29.36 6.22
N ARG A 5 -42.18 -29.00 5.16
CA ARG A 5 -41.70 -28.05 4.15
C ARG A 5 -41.71 -26.60 4.64
N ALA A 6 -42.55 -26.26 5.62
CA ALA A 6 -42.54 -24.94 6.24
C ALA A 6 -41.33 -24.80 7.18
N GLU A 7 -41.10 -25.80 8.03
CA GLU A 7 -39.94 -25.88 8.94
C GLU A 7 -38.62 -25.86 8.15
N GLY A 8 -38.50 -26.65 7.08
CA GLY A 8 -37.29 -26.63 6.25
C GLY A 8 -37.04 -25.29 5.55
N ARG A 9 -38.11 -24.55 5.21
CA ARG A 9 -37.97 -23.19 4.63
C ARG A 9 -37.53 -22.17 5.68
N GLU A 10 -38.05 -22.28 6.90
CA GLU A 10 -37.66 -21.42 8.01
C GLU A 10 -36.18 -21.63 8.38
N GLU A 11 -35.75 -22.89 8.52
CA GLU A 11 -34.36 -23.22 8.84
C GLU A 11 -33.41 -22.73 7.74
N ALA A 12 -33.77 -22.95 6.47
CA ALA A 12 -32.98 -22.44 5.35
C ALA A 12 -32.90 -20.90 5.34
N ALA A 13 -33.98 -20.20 5.68
CA ALA A 13 -33.97 -18.75 5.78
C ALA A 13 -33.08 -18.27 6.94
N ARG A 14 -33.11 -18.96 8.08
CA ARG A 14 -32.26 -18.66 9.24
C ARG A 14 -30.79 -18.85 8.92
N ILE A 15 -30.44 -19.96 8.27
CA ILE A 15 -29.05 -20.26 7.86
C ILE A 15 -28.56 -19.18 6.90
N ARG A 16 -29.33 -18.84 5.86
CA ARG A 16 -28.95 -17.78 4.91
C ARG A 16 -28.73 -16.44 5.61
N ALA A 17 -29.67 -16.03 6.47
CA ALA A 17 -29.55 -14.78 7.20
C ALA A 17 -28.35 -14.76 8.17
N ALA A 18 -27.95 -15.90 8.72
CA ALA A 18 -26.73 -16.01 9.52
C ALA A 18 -25.48 -15.88 8.63
N THR A 19 -25.43 -16.61 7.51
CA THR A 19 -24.32 -16.54 6.56
C THR A 19 -24.14 -15.13 5.99
N ASP A 20 -25.21 -14.42 5.64
CA ASP A 20 -25.14 -13.05 5.13
C ASP A 20 -24.52 -12.08 6.16
N ARG A 21 -24.83 -12.29 7.45
CA ARG A 21 -24.19 -11.52 8.54
C ARG A 21 -22.72 -11.87 8.66
N ASP A 22 -22.38 -13.16 8.65
CA ASP A 22 -20.99 -13.61 8.79
C ASP A 22 -20.11 -13.08 7.65
N VAL A 23 -20.60 -13.13 6.40
CA VAL A 23 -19.90 -12.55 5.25
C VAL A 23 -19.63 -11.06 5.44
N THR A 24 -20.61 -10.33 5.98
CA THR A 24 -20.46 -8.90 6.24
C THR A 24 -19.42 -8.63 7.32
N ILE A 25 -19.46 -9.39 8.42
CA ILE A 25 -18.53 -9.26 9.56
C ILE A 25 -17.11 -9.59 9.10
N ILE A 26 -16.92 -10.74 8.45
CA ILE A 26 -15.60 -11.19 7.96
C ILE A 26 -15.01 -10.16 6.99
N GLY A 27 -15.83 -9.63 6.07
CA GLY A 27 -15.40 -8.58 5.14
C GLY A 27 -14.98 -7.30 5.86
N ALA A 28 -15.74 -6.88 6.89
CA ALA A 28 -15.43 -5.70 7.68
C ALA A 28 -14.13 -5.88 8.49
N GLU A 29 -13.97 -7.01 9.18
CA GLU A 29 -12.77 -7.32 9.97
C GLU A 29 -11.51 -7.44 9.11
N ALA A 30 -11.63 -8.03 7.92
CA ALA A 30 -10.54 -8.12 6.96
C ALA A 30 -10.11 -6.73 6.48
N ASN A 31 -11.06 -5.86 6.13
CA ASN A 31 -10.77 -4.48 5.73
C ASN A 31 -10.17 -3.67 6.88
N GLU A 32 -10.73 -3.77 8.09
CA GLU A 32 -10.19 -3.09 9.28
C GLU A 32 -8.74 -3.51 9.53
N THR A 33 -8.45 -4.81 9.47
CA THR A 33 -7.11 -5.35 9.66
C THR A 33 -6.17 -4.87 8.58
N ALA A 34 -6.59 -4.87 7.31
CA ALA A 34 -5.79 -4.40 6.19
C ALA A 34 -5.43 -2.91 6.33
N GLU A 35 -6.41 -2.06 6.64
CA GLU A 35 -6.17 -0.62 6.84
C GLU A 35 -5.30 -0.35 8.07
N ARG A 36 -5.50 -1.09 9.16
CA ARG A 36 -4.64 -1.00 10.35
C ARG A 36 -3.19 -1.33 10.01
N THR A 37 -2.95 -2.46 9.35
CA THR A 37 -1.60 -2.89 8.95
C THR A 37 -0.96 -1.89 7.99
N ARG A 38 -1.72 -1.38 7.02
CA ARG A 38 -1.23 -0.33 6.11
C ARG A 38 -0.87 0.94 6.87
N GLY A 39 -1.73 1.40 7.78
CA GLY A 39 -1.50 2.60 8.60
C GLY A 39 -0.27 2.48 9.49
N ILE A 40 -0.04 1.30 10.10
CA ILE A 40 1.19 1.03 10.86
C ILE A 40 2.41 1.11 9.95
N GLY A 41 2.40 0.43 8.81
CA GLY A 41 3.52 0.45 7.86
C GLY A 41 3.83 1.84 7.30
N ASP A 42 2.79 2.62 7.00
CA ASP A 42 2.95 4.01 6.57
C ASP A 42 3.54 4.89 7.67
N GLY A 43 3.10 4.70 8.92
CA GLY A 43 3.63 5.39 10.09
C GLY A 43 5.10 5.04 10.37
N GLU A 44 5.45 3.76 10.34
CA GLU A 44 6.82 3.28 10.50
C GLU A 44 7.73 3.81 9.39
N ARG A 45 7.27 3.78 8.13
CA ARG A 45 7.99 4.36 7.00
C ARG A 45 8.23 5.84 7.21
N ALA A 46 7.22 6.61 7.60
CA ALA A 46 7.34 8.04 7.86
C ALA A 46 8.32 8.32 9.02
N GLN A 47 8.29 7.51 10.07
CA GLN A 47 9.19 7.65 11.22
C GLN A 47 10.64 7.32 10.85
N ILE A 48 10.88 6.23 10.12
CA ILE A 48 12.22 5.86 9.60
C ILE A 48 12.73 6.98 8.71
N PHE A 49 11.89 7.47 7.81
CA PHE A 49 12.20 8.56 6.90
C PHE A 49 12.59 9.84 7.66
N ALA A 50 11.80 10.27 8.63
CA ALA A 50 12.11 11.44 9.45
C ALA A 50 13.43 11.29 10.22
N ARG A 51 13.71 10.10 10.77
CA ARG A 51 14.98 9.80 11.45
C ARG A 51 16.18 9.80 10.48
N ALA A 52 16.01 9.29 9.27
CA ALA A 52 17.06 9.23 8.25
C ALA A 52 17.36 10.63 7.68
N TYR A 53 16.31 11.41 7.37
CA TYR A 53 16.45 12.78 6.87
C TYR A 53 17.16 13.71 7.86
N GLY A 54 16.90 13.55 9.17
CA GLY A 54 17.60 14.32 10.20
C GLY A 54 19.07 13.93 10.39
N ARG A 55 19.48 12.75 9.90
CA ARG A 55 20.85 12.22 10.03
C ARG A 55 21.73 12.52 8.82
N ASP A 56 21.15 12.63 7.62
CA ASP A 56 21.89 12.83 6.38
C ASP A 56 21.07 13.63 5.33
N PRO A 57 21.42 14.91 5.12
CA PRO A 57 20.81 15.77 4.09
C PRO A 57 21.02 15.30 2.65
N GLU A 58 22.07 14.54 2.35
CA GLU A 58 22.33 14.00 1.01
C GLU A 58 21.44 12.80 0.70
N PHE A 59 21.21 11.92 1.67
CA PHE A 59 20.22 10.83 1.54
C PHE A 59 18.81 11.37 1.27
N ALA A 60 18.47 12.49 1.91
CA ALA A 60 17.21 13.19 1.70
C ALA A 60 17.05 13.67 0.25
N ALA A 61 18.05 14.37 -0.29
CA ALA A 61 18.05 14.82 -1.67
C ALA A 61 17.98 13.66 -2.67
N PHE A 62 18.72 12.57 -2.42
CA PHE A 62 18.66 11.35 -3.22
C PHE A 62 17.26 10.71 -3.23
N TYR A 63 16.65 10.49 -2.07
CA TYR A 63 15.34 9.83 -2.00
C TYR A 63 14.21 10.66 -2.64
N ARG A 64 14.25 12.00 -2.52
CA ARG A 64 13.32 12.88 -3.26
C ARG A 64 13.47 12.73 -4.76
N SER A 65 14.71 12.64 -5.24
CA SER A 65 14.96 12.41 -6.66
C SER A 65 14.39 11.06 -7.12
N MET A 66 14.59 9.97 -6.37
CA MET A 66 14.05 8.66 -6.70
C MET A 66 12.51 8.61 -6.74
N ARG A 67 11.83 9.24 -5.78
CA ARG A 67 10.36 9.33 -5.78
C ARG A 67 9.83 10.15 -6.96
N ALA A 68 10.54 11.20 -7.35
CA ALA A 68 10.23 11.94 -8.56
C ALA A 68 10.39 11.06 -9.82
N TYR A 69 11.33 10.12 -9.82
CA TYR A 69 11.53 9.18 -10.94
C TYR A 69 10.37 8.19 -11.04
N GLU A 70 9.95 7.64 -9.90
CA GLU A 70 8.80 6.74 -9.79
C GLU A 70 7.50 7.43 -10.24
N ALA A 71 7.29 8.68 -9.86
CA ALA A 71 6.10 9.44 -10.25
C ALA A 71 6.12 9.96 -11.69
N ALA A 72 7.31 10.23 -12.25
CA ALA A 72 7.46 10.79 -13.60
C ALA A 72 7.32 9.74 -14.71
N ILE A 73 7.45 8.45 -14.40
CA ILE A 73 7.36 7.36 -15.37
C ILE A 73 6.07 6.56 -15.12
N PRO A 74 4.93 6.94 -15.71
CA PRO A 74 3.74 6.12 -15.69
C PRO A 74 3.96 4.80 -16.45
N GLU A 75 3.37 3.72 -15.95
CA GLU A 75 3.45 2.39 -16.57
C GLU A 75 3.14 2.45 -18.08
N GLY A 76 4.03 1.88 -18.89
CA GLY A 76 3.89 1.81 -20.34
C GLY A 76 4.36 3.03 -21.13
N ARG A 77 4.96 4.05 -20.51
CA ARG A 77 5.55 5.20 -21.22
C ARG A 77 7.08 5.23 -21.12
N GLN A 78 7.74 5.32 -22.28
CA GLN A 78 9.16 5.68 -22.34
C GLN A 78 9.31 7.18 -22.12
N VAL A 79 9.99 7.58 -21.06
CA VAL A 79 10.34 8.98 -20.79
C VAL A 79 11.80 9.15 -21.19
N ILE A 80 12.07 10.02 -22.17
CA ILE A 80 13.44 10.35 -22.61
C ILE A 80 13.87 11.57 -21.80
N ILE A 81 14.80 11.36 -20.86
CA ILE A 81 15.35 12.42 -20.01
C ILE A 81 16.82 12.59 -20.38
N PRO A 82 17.29 13.82 -20.64
CA PRO A 82 18.70 14.08 -20.93
C PRO A 82 19.61 13.60 -19.79
N PRO A 83 20.71 12.89 -20.09
CA PRO A 83 21.61 12.31 -19.09
C PRO A 83 22.42 13.36 -18.31
N GLU A 84 22.44 14.62 -18.76
CA GLU A 84 23.16 15.72 -18.09
C GLU A 84 22.35 16.40 -16.97
N GLY A 85 21.06 16.05 -16.81
CA GLY A 85 20.17 16.66 -15.82
C GLY A 85 20.53 16.36 -14.36
N GLU A 86 19.95 17.13 -13.45
CA GLU A 86 19.97 16.88 -11.99
C GLU A 86 19.32 15.54 -11.62
N PHE A 87 18.36 15.13 -12.44
CA PHE A 87 17.82 13.77 -12.54
C PHE A 87 18.96 12.87 -13.04
N PHE A 88 19.39 11.77 -12.46
CA PHE A 88 20.63 11.02 -12.81
C PHE A 88 21.94 11.51 -12.16
N ARG A 89 22.03 12.66 -11.49
CA ARG A 89 23.26 13.01 -10.73
C ARG A 89 23.70 11.84 -9.84
N TYR A 90 22.76 11.24 -9.11
CA TYR A 90 23.01 10.09 -8.22
C TYR A 90 23.10 8.73 -8.93
N MET A 91 22.71 8.61 -10.20
CA MET A 91 22.91 7.38 -10.99
C MET A 91 24.22 7.38 -11.76
N ARG A 92 24.79 8.57 -12.04
CA ARG A 92 26.13 8.71 -12.65
C ARG A 92 27.24 8.47 -11.64
N ASP A 93 27.03 8.79 -10.36
CA ASP A 93 27.93 8.37 -9.28
C ASP A 93 27.71 6.88 -9.00
N LYS A 94 28.31 6.04 -9.86
CA LYS A 94 28.42 4.59 -9.63
C LYS A 94 29.33 4.22 -8.46
N GLU A 95 29.94 5.21 -7.81
CA GLU A 95 30.65 5.02 -6.55
C GLU A 95 29.94 5.91 -5.53
N GLY A 96 29.34 5.29 -4.50
CA GLY A 96 28.89 6.01 -3.32
C GLY A 96 30.09 6.70 -2.69
N GLY A 97 30.30 7.97 -3.05
CA GLY A 97 31.42 8.78 -2.60
C GLY A 97 30.93 9.80 -1.60
N GLY A 98 30.98 9.43 -0.32
CA GLY A 98 30.85 10.40 0.75
C GLY A 98 31.92 11.49 0.64
N ARG A 99 31.55 12.69 1.08
CA ARG A 99 32.44 13.59 1.81
C ARG A 99 31.70 14.12 3.02
#